data_AF-A0A7V3PQ74-F1
#
_entry.id   AF-A0A7V3PQ74-F1
#
_cell.length_a   1.000
_cell.length_b   1.000
_cell.length_c   1.000
_cell.angle_alpha   90.00
_cell.angle_beta   90.00
_cell.angle_gamma   90.00
#
_symmetry.space_group_name_H-M   'P 1'
#
loop_
_entity.id
_entity.type
_entity.pdbx_description
1 polymer ?
#
loop_
_entity_poly.entity_id
_entity_poly.type
_entity_poly.pdbx_seq_one_letter_code
_entity_poly.pdbx_strand_id
1 'polypeptide(L)'
;MTATALLAAGALSLMLHGGVAKVSIEKVAYGGWPNCYRMSNDQIELIATTDVGPRIIRFGFVGGRNEFKEYADQMGKQGEEEWMIRGGHRLWHSPERKPRSYGLDNSPIDAKVDGER
;
A
#
# COMPACT_ATOMS: atom_id res chain seq x y z
N MET A 1 -28.03 -49.94 28.22
CA MET A 1 -27.12 -49.22 27.31
C MET A 1 -27.75 -47.88 26.98
N THR A 2 -27.37 -46.81 27.69
CA THR A 2 -27.62 -45.42 27.28
C THR A 2 -26.47 -44.59 27.83
N ALA A 3 -25.63 -44.11 26.93
CA ALA A 3 -24.39 -43.42 27.22
C ALA A 3 -24.65 -41.93 27.51
N THR A 4 -24.08 -41.47 28.62
CA THR A 4 -23.88 -40.07 28.96
C THR A 4 -22.84 -39.47 28.00
N ALA A 5 -23.15 -38.37 27.32
CA ALA A 5 -22.17 -37.59 26.57
C ALA A 5 -22.14 -36.16 27.11
N LEU A 6 -21.14 -35.89 27.96
CA LEU A 6 -20.62 -34.55 28.21
C LEU A 6 -19.95 -34.07 26.91
N LEU A 7 -20.28 -32.88 26.44
CA LEU A 7 -19.41 -32.13 25.53
C LEU A 7 -18.99 -30.83 26.21
N ALA A 8 -17.71 -30.81 26.55
CA ALA A 8 -17.01 -29.71 27.18
C ALA A 8 -16.96 -28.49 26.24
N ALA A 9 -17.20 -27.31 26.81
CA ALA A 9 -16.97 -26.04 26.17
C ALA A 9 -15.47 -25.87 25.86
N GLY A 10 -15.09 -25.98 24.59
CA GLY A 10 -13.76 -25.61 24.12
C GLY A 10 -13.66 -24.10 24.02
N ALA A 11 -13.16 -23.45 25.08
CA ALA A 11 -12.71 -22.07 25.00
C ALA A 11 -11.53 -22.00 24.03
N LEU A 12 -11.80 -21.55 22.79
CA LEU A 12 -10.75 -21.23 21.84
C LEU A 12 -10.13 -19.90 22.27
N SER A 13 -9.16 -19.97 23.18
CA SER A 13 -8.28 -18.84 23.48
C SER A 13 -7.50 -18.52 22.22
N LEU A 14 -7.98 -17.54 21.45
CA LEU A 14 -7.23 -16.91 20.38
C LEU A 14 -6.06 -16.17 21.04
N MET A 15 -4.93 -16.85 21.17
CA MET A 15 -3.69 -16.20 21.55
C MET A 15 -3.33 -15.22 20.44
N LEU A 16 -3.69 -13.96 20.64
CA LEU A 16 -3.11 -12.81 19.95
C LEU A 16 -1.61 -12.82 20.25
N HIS A 17 -0.86 -13.54 19.42
CA HIS A 17 0.58 -13.43 19.41
C HIS A 17 0.89 -12.03 18.89
N GLY A 18 1.18 -11.12 19.82
CA GLY A 18 1.78 -9.81 19.54
C GLY A 18 3.22 -9.96 19.06
N GLY A 19 3.45 -10.77 18.03
CA GLY A 19 4.68 -10.77 17.27
C GLY A 19 4.69 -9.55 16.36
N VAL A 20 5.84 -8.90 16.22
CA VAL A 20 6.05 -7.94 15.13
C VAL A 20 5.84 -8.71 13.83
N ALA A 21 4.77 -8.39 13.11
CA ALA A 21 4.49 -9.02 11.83
C ALA A 21 5.68 -8.77 10.90
N LYS A 22 6.21 -9.86 10.31
CA LYS A 22 7.35 -9.80 9.41
C LYS A 22 6.98 -8.91 8.23
N VAL A 23 7.75 -7.85 8.00
CA VAL A 23 7.56 -6.98 6.85
C VAL A 23 8.27 -7.61 5.65
N SER A 24 7.53 -7.82 4.58
CA SER A 24 8.08 -8.21 3.27
C SER A 24 8.06 -7.01 2.34
N ILE A 25 9.09 -6.90 1.50
CA ILE A 25 9.21 -5.88 0.46
C ILE A 25 9.66 -6.57 -0.82
N GLU A 26 8.93 -6.36 -1.90
CA GLU A 26 9.22 -6.94 -3.20
C GLU A 26 8.96 -5.94 -4.33
N LYS A 27 9.68 -6.10 -5.44
CA LYS A 27 9.41 -5.33 -6.66
C LYS A 27 8.22 -5.94 -7.39
N VAL A 28 7.29 -5.09 -7.82
CA VAL A 28 6.12 -5.47 -8.60
C VAL A 28 5.85 -4.44 -9.70
N ALA A 29 5.18 -4.83 -10.76
CA ALA A 29 4.51 -3.89 -11.65
C ALA A 29 3.10 -3.61 -11.12
N TYR A 30 2.63 -2.37 -11.19
CA TYR A 30 1.29 -2.01 -10.72
C TYR A 30 0.72 -0.84 -11.50
N GLY A 31 -0.54 -0.97 -11.94
CA GLY A 31 -1.28 0.13 -12.55
C GLY A 31 -0.57 0.78 -13.74
N GLY A 32 0.14 0.00 -14.55
CA GLY A 32 0.89 0.45 -15.72
C GLY A 32 2.32 0.95 -15.44
N TRP A 33 2.73 1.09 -14.17
CA TRP A 33 4.11 1.42 -13.80
C TRP A 33 4.93 0.14 -13.53
N PRO A 34 6.02 -0.12 -14.29
CA PRO A 34 6.83 -1.31 -14.12
C PRO A 34 7.69 -1.31 -12.85
N ASN A 35 8.02 -0.14 -12.28
CA ASN A 35 8.87 -0.04 -11.11
C ASN A 35 8.06 0.39 -9.89
N CYS A 36 7.48 -0.59 -9.20
CA CYS A 36 6.84 -0.39 -7.91
C CYS A 36 7.44 -1.31 -6.84
N TYR A 37 7.22 -0.94 -5.58
CA TYR A 37 7.56 -1.74 -4.41
C TYR A 37 6.26 -2.04 -3.66
N ARG A 38 5.96 -3.33 -3.52
CA ARG A 38 4.92 -3.81 -2.62
C ARG A 38 5.55 -4.07 -1.26
N MET A 39 4.93 -3.54 -0.21
CA MET A 39 5.30 -3.79 1.17
C MET A 39 4.10 -4.37 1.91
N SER A 40 4.30 -5.43 2.69
CA SER A 40 3.21 -6.08 3.44
C SER A 40 3.70 -6.65 4.77
N ASN A 41 2.79 -6.71 5.74
CA ASN A 41 2.97 -7.35 7.04
C ASN A 41 1.97 -8.50 7.28
N ASP A 42 1.54 -9.17 6.20
CA ASP A 42 0.52 -10.23 6.16
C ASP A 42 -0.91 -9.80 6.51
N GLN A 43 -1.13 -8.60 7.06
CA GLN A 43 -2.46 -8.04 7.32
C GLN A 43 -2.83 -6.96 6.29
N ILE A 44 -1.94 -6.01 6.10
CA ILE A 44 -2.07 -4.90 5.15
C ILE A 44 -0.97 -4.95 4.10
N GLU A 45 -1.21 -4.28 2.99
CA GLU A 45 -0.24 -4.02 1.95
C GLU A 45 -0.33 -2.58 1.46
N LEU A 46 0.81 -2.09 1.00
CA LEU A 46 0.91 -0.85 0.25
C LEU A 46 1.76 -1.06 -0.98
N ILE A 47 1.50 -0.25 -2.00
CA ILE A 47 2.34 -0.20 -3.21
C ILE A 47 2.81 1.23 -3.40
N ALA A 48 4.12 1.43 -3.45
CA ALA A 48 4.76 2.68 -3.81
C ALA A 48 5.34 2.56 -5.23
N THR A 49 5.10 3.54 -6.09
CA THR A 49 5.73 3.61 -7.41
C THR A 49 7.01 4.44 -7.33
N THR A 50 8.02 4.07 -8.12
CA THR A 50 9.26 4.84 -8.30
C THR A 50 9.36 5.45 -9.69
N ASP A 51 8.40 5.21 -10.58
CA ASP A 51 8.36 5.80 -11.92
C ASP A 51 7.85 7.25 -11.88
N VAL A 52 6.99 7.57 -10.90
CA VAL A 52 6.48 8.91 -10.60
C VAL A 52 6.34 9.06 -9.08
N GLY A 53 6.48 10.27 -8.52
CA GLY A 53 6.19 10.50 -7.11
C GLY A 53 7.11 11.50 -6.39
N PRO A 54 7.28 11.36 -5.06
CA PRO A 54 6.96 10.18 -4.23
C PRO A 54 5.47 9.95 -3.97
N ARG A 55 5.01 8.69 -4.12
CA ARG A 55 3.60 8.32 -3.98
C ARG A 55 3.38 6.86 -3.53
N ILE A 56 2.48 6.68 -2.56
CA ILE A 56 1.89 5.37 -2.25
C ILE A 56 0.60 5.27 -3.06
N ILE A 57 0.62 4.50 -4.15
CA ILE A 57 -0.51 4.46 -5.09
C ILE A 57 -1.65 3.57 -4.59
N ARG A 58 -1.33 2.54 -3.79
CA ARG A 58 -2.30 1.62 -3.20
C ARG A 58 -2.04 1.45 -1.71
N PHE A 59 -3.12 1.35 -0.94
CA PHE A 59 -3.11 0.87 0.45
C PHE A 59 -4.36 0.03 0.74
N GLY A 60 -4.24 -1.06 1.47
CA GLY A 60 -5.41 -1.83 1.93
C GLY A 60 -5.04 -3.15 2.59
N PHE A 61 -6.04 -3.95 2.94
CA PHE A 61 -5.81 -5.31 3.43
C PHE A 61 -5.23 -6.22 2.33
N VAL A 62 -4.40 -7.19 2.71
CA VAL A 62 -3.88 -8.20 1.76
C VAL A 62 -5.05 -8.93 1.09
N GLY A 63 -5.08 -8.95 -0.24
CA GLY A 63 -6.19 -9.51 -1.03
C GLY A 63 -7.51 -8.72 -0.97
N GLY A 64 -7.54 -7.64 -0.19
CA GLY A 64 -8.69 -6.75 -0.07
C GLY A 64 -8.68 -5.63 -1.11
N ARG A 65 -9.71 -4.77 -1.04
CA ARG A 65 -9.83 -3.59 -1.90
C ARG A 65 -8.69 -2.58 -1.68
N ASN A 66 -8.52 -1.68 -2.64
CA ASN A 66 -7.77 -0.44 -2.39
C ASN A 66 -8.64 0.54 -1.60
N GLU A 67 -8.07 1.07 -0.52
CA GLU A 67 -8.66 2.13 0.31
C GLU A 67 -8.35 3.51 -0.23
N PHE A 68 -7.39 3.63 -1.16
CA PHE A 68 -7.16 4.84 -1.92
C PHE A 68 -7.93 4.85 -3.25
N LYS A 69 -8.16 6.06 -3.78
CA LYS A 69 -8.67 6.25 -5.13
C LYS A 69 -7.54 6.07 -6.14
N GLU A 70 -7.83 5.43 -7.26
CA GLU A 70 -7.00 5.45 -8.49
C GLU A 70 -7.79 6.13 -9.60
N TYR A 71 -7.11 6.99 -10.38
CA TYR A 71 -7.69 7.63 -11.55
C TYR A 71 -7.23 6.88 -12.78
N ALA A 72 -8.07 5.95 -13.26
CA ALA A 72 -7.72 4.95 -14.28
C ALA A 72 -7.13 5.57 -15.57
N ASP A 73 -7.58 6.77 -15.94
CA ASP A 73 -7.11 7.54 -17.08
C ASP A 73 -5.71 8.15 -16.89
N GLN A 74 -5.14 8.10 -15.68
CA GLN A 74 -3.83 8.67 -15.31
C GLN A 74 -2.83 7.62 -14.83
N MET A 75 -3.29 6.38 -14.61
CA MET A 75 -2.47 5.26 -14.17
C MET A 75 -1.45 4.87 -15.24
N GLY A 76 -0.20 4.64 -14.83
CA GLY A 76 0.88 4.20 -15.71
C GLY A 76 1.45 5.28 -16.62
N LYS A 77 0.97 6.52 -16.49
CA LYS A 77 1.46 7.66 -17.28
C LYS A 77 2.57 8.41 -16.54
N GLN A 78 3.41 9.09 -17.31
CA GLN A 78 4.54 9.89 -16.84
C GLN A 78 4.89 10.99 -17.87
N GLY A 79 5.59 12.03 -17.42
CA GLY A 79 6.09 13.10 -18.30
C GLY A 79 5.07 14.17 -18.71
N GLU A 80 3.90 14.21 -18.09
CA GLU A 80 2.88 15.24 -18.36
C GLU A 80 3.39 16.64 -17.93
N GLU A 81 3.05 17.65 -18.72
CA GLU A 81 3.45 19.06 -18.46
C GLU A 81 2.70 19.67 -17.27
N GLU A 82 1.50 19.15 -16.98
CA GLU A 82 0.66 19.60 -15.88
C GLU A 82 0.63 18.58 -14.74
N TRP A 83 0.26 19.06 -13.55
CA TRP A 83 0.13 18.22 -12.38
C TRP A 83 -1.02 17.22 -12.55
N MET A 84 -0.74 15.95 -12.24
CA MET A 84 -1.71 14.86 -12.30
C MET A 84 -2.04 14.36 -10.89
N ILE A 85 -3.33 14.24 -10.57
CA ILE A 85 -3.75 13.76 -9.25
C ILE A 85 -3.39 12.29 -9.05
N ARG A 86 -3.47 11.45 -10.09
CA ARG A 86 -3.19 10.01 -10.19
C ARG A 86 -3.91 9.07 -9.22
N GLY A 87 -4.23 9.54 -8.02
CA GLY A 87 -4.77 8.75 -6.92
C GLY A 87 -3.72 8.39 -5.89
N GLY A 88 -4.05 7.55 -4.92
CA GLY A 88 -3.14 7.21 -3.83
C GLY A 88 -2.88 8.37 -2.87
N HIS A 89 -1.77 8.26 -2.15
CA HIS A 89 -1.28 9.23 -1.18
C HIS A 89 0.03 9.86 -1.66
N ARG A 90 0.10 11.18 -1.61
CA ARG A 90 1.27 12.00 -2.01
C ARG A 90 1.68 12.94 -0.89
N LEU A 91 2.91 13.43 -0.96
CA LEU A 91 3.33 14.54 -0.13
C LEU A 91 2.57 15.82 -0.52
N TRP A 92 2.11 16.55 0.48
CA TRP A 92 1.39 17.80 0.31
C TRP A 92 1.89 18.84 1.30
N HIS A 93 1.82 20.12 0.91
CA HIS A 93 2.29 21.23 1.71
C HIS A 93 1.16 22.25 1.98
N SER A 94 0.98 22.61 3.26
CA SER A 94 -0.02 23.58 3.74
C SER A 94 0.49 25.03 3.78
N PRO A 95 -0.38 26.05 3.63
CA PRO A 95 -1.71 25.97 3.04
C PRO A 95 -1.65 25.61 1.55
N GLU A 96 -2.78 25.13 1.03
CA GLU A 96 -2.89 24.73 -0.37
C GLU A 96 -2.67 25.93 -1.30
N ARG A 97 -1.67 25.84 -2.18
CA ARG A 97 -1.37 26.91 -3.14
C ARG A 97 -0.66 26.39 -4.37
N LYS A 98 -1.10 26.80 -5.56
CA LYS A 98 -0.34 26.59 -6.80
C LYS A 98 0.89 27.52 -6.85
N PRO A 99 2.06 27.07 -7.36
CA PRO A 99 2.36 25.68 -7.76
C PRO A 99 2.82 24.78 -6.60
N ARG A 100 3.09 25.33 -5.41
CA ARG A 100 3.76 24.61 -4.31
C ARG A 100 3.07 23.31 -3.88
N SER A 101 1.75 23.31 -3.71
CA SER A 101 0.99 22.11 -3.31
C SER A 101 0.70 21.16 -4.48
N TYR A 102 0.95 21.62 -5.72
CA TYR A 102 0.68 20.93 -6.97
C TYR A 102 1.98 20.76 -7.78
N GLY A 103 3.07 20.38 -7.10
CA GLY A 103 4.31 19.99 -7.79
C GLY A 103 4.04 18.77 -8.67
N LEU A 104 4.69 18.64 -9.82
CA LEU A 104 4.33 17.66 -10.85
C LEU A 104 4.42 16.20 -10.41
N ASP A 105 5.36 15.89 -9.50
CA ASP A 105 5.62 14.53 -8.98
C ASP A 105 5.57 13.45 -10.07
N ASN A 106 6.11 13.75 -11.25
CA ASN A 106 6.01 12.98 -12.49
C ASN A 106 7.35 12.42 -12.99
N SER A 107 8.42 12.64 -12.23
CA SER A 107 9.75 12.12 -12.51
C SER A 107 10.01 10.86 -11.68
N PRO A 108 10.86 9.94 -12.18
CA PRO A 108 11.33 8.81 -11.40
C PRO A 108 12.05 9.26 -10.14
N ILE A 109 11.98 8.42 -9.09
CA ILE A 109 12.67 8.62 -7.83
C ILE A 109 13.49 7.38 -7.46
N ASP A 110 14.56 7.59 -6.70
CA ASP A 110 15.32 6.49 -6.12
C ASP A 110 14.63 5.93 -4.88
N ALA A 111 14.62 4.61 -4.76
CA ALA A 111 14.16 3.91 -3.55
C ALA A 111 15.33 3.17 -2.88
N LYS A 112 15.48 3.39 -1.57
CA LYS A 112 16.33 2.58 -0.71
C LYS A 112 15.45 1.73 0.20
N VAL A 113 15.65 0.42 0.16
CA VAL A 113 15.04 -0.51 1.13
C VAL A 113 16.00 -0.69 2.29
N ASP A 114 15.52 -0.51 3.52
CA ASP A 114 16.30 -0.63 4.76
C ASP A 114 15.52 -1.46 5.79
N GLY A 115 16.20 -2.27 6.60
CA GLY A 115 15.63 -3.23 7.55
C GLY A 115 15.85 -4.71 7.20
N GLU A 116 16.14 -5.54 8.21
CA GLU A 116 16.48 -6.96 8.06
C GLU A 116 15.24 -7.88 7.92
N ARG A 117 15.44 -8.97 7.17
CA ARG A 117 14.49 -10.05 6.85
C ARG A 117 13.95 -10.81 8.05
#